data_AF-A0A6V7JW28-F1
#
_entry.id   AF-A0A6V7JW28-F1
#
_cell.length_a   1.000
_cell.length_b   1.000
_cell.length_c   1.000
_cell.angle_alpha   90.00
_cell.angle_beta   90.00
_cell.angle_gamma   90.00
#
_symmetry.space_group_name_H-M   'P 1'
#
loop_
_entity.id
_entity.type
_entity.pdbx_description
1 polymer ?
#
loop_
_entity_poly.entity_id
_entity_poly.type
_entity_poly.pdbx_seq_one_letter_code
_entity_poly.pdbx_strand_id
1 'polypeptide(L)'
;MLGLRLEAETRHFVGGGGIVKVKCSARVGSRTYDAEKKVQMAHVNNQRLSASDLRVNGRGRASQFDIDYILVLAIIILTLT
;
A
#
# COMPACT_ATOMS: atom_id res chain seq x y z
N MET A 1 18.75 -11.70 6.55
CA MET A 1 17.45 -10.97 6.62
C MET A 1 16.33 -12.00 6.63
N LEU A 2 15.60 -12.16 7.73
CA LEU A 2 14.40 -12.99 7.77
C LEU A 2 13.24 -12.20 7.14
N GLY A 3 12.74 -12.67 5.99
CA GLY A 3 11.53 -12.15 5.37
C GLY A 3 10.39 -13.16 5.53
N LEU A 4 9.18 -12.69 5.78
CA LEU A 4 7.99 -13.52 5.77
C LEU A 4 7.41 -13.51 4.35
N ARG A 5 7.21 -14.69 3.76
CA ARG A 5 6.50 -14.85 2.49
C ARG A 5 5.09 -15.30 2.82
N LEU A 6 4.10 -14.54 2.35
CA LEU A 6 2.69 -14.82 2.58
C LEU A 6 2.09 -15.28 1.26
N GLU A 7 1.58 -16.51 1.24
CA GLU A 7 0.82 -17.05 0.12
C GLU A 7 -0.65 -17.11 0.53
N ALA A 8 -1.50 -16.45 -0.25
CA ALA A 8 -2.93 -16.45 -0.08
C ALA A 8 -3.58 -17.13 -1.28
N GLU A 9 -4.45 -18.09 -1.00
CA GLU A 9 -5.22 -18.77 -2.03
C GLU A 9 -6.56 -18.06 -2.22
N THR A 10 -6.88 -17.74 -3.46
CA THR A 10 -8.05 -16.91 -3.79
C THR A 10 -9.38 -17.54 -3.37
N ARG A 11 -9.44 -18.87 -3.29
CA ARG A 11 -10.60 -19.64 -2.82
C ARG A 11 -10.99 -19.41 -1.36
N HIS A 12 -10.08 -18.88 -0.55
CA HIS A 12 -10.35 -18.57 0.87
C HIS A 12 -10.82 -17.13 1.08
N PHE A 13 -10.82 -16.30 0.04
CA PHE A 13 -11.38 -14.96 0.12
C PHE A 13 -12.89 -14.99 -0.10
N VAL A 14 -13.63 -14.47 0.88
CA VAL A 14 -15.09 -14.33 0.81
C VAL A 14 -15.42 -12.92 0.31
N GLY A 15 -16.19 -12.82 -0.77
CA GLY A 15 -16.52 -11.55 -1.44
C GLY A 15 -15.59 -11.27 -2.62
N GLY A 16 -16.18 -11.17 -3.81
CA GLY A 16 -15.44 -11.07 -5.07
C GLY A 16 -14.53 -9.84 -5.15
N GLY A 17 -13.21 -10.06 -5.12
CA GLY A 17 -12.21 -9.08 -5.52
C GLY A 17 -12.18 -7.82 -4.66
N GLY A 18 -11.74 -7.95 -3.41
CA GLY A 18 -11.62 -6.83 -2.47
C GLY A 18 -10.17 -6.39 -2.17
N ILE A 19 -10.07 -5.40 -1.30
CA ILE A 19 -8.80 -4.98 -0.67
C ILE A 19 -8.57 -5.84 0.58
N VAL A 20 -7.43 -6.53 0.65
CA VAL A 20 -6.94 -7.21 1.85
C VAL A 20 -6.12 -6.25 2.68
N LYS A 21 -6.36 -6.25 3.99
CA LYS A 21 -5.56 -5.55 4.97
C LYS A 21 -4.58 -6.53 5.61
N VAL A 22 -3.28 -6.30 5.42
CA VAL A 22 -2.20 -7.07 6.03
C VAL A 22 -1.66 -6.26 7.21
N LYS A 23 -1.79 -6.79 8.43
CA LYS A 23 -1.22 -6.19 9.65
C LYS A 23 -0.04 -7.03 10.14
N CYS A 24 1.10 -6.40 10.33
CA CYS A 24 2.26 -6.99 10.99
C CYS A 24 2.35 -6.41 12.41
N SER A 25 2.39 -7.28 13.41
CA SER A 25 2.51 -6.91 14.82
C SER A 25 3.71 -7.62 15.42
N ALA A 26 4.65 -6.86 15.98
CA ALA A 26 5.84 -7.38 16.62
C ALA A 26 5.99 -6.81 18.03
N ARG A 27 6.14 -7.69 19.03
CA ARG A 27 6.43 -7.29 20.41
C ARG A 27 7.93 -7.34 20.65
N VAL A 28 8.51 -6.20 21.03
CA VAL A 28 9.93 -6.06 21.37
C VAL A 28 10.02 -5.53 22.81
N GLY A 29 10.30 -6.43 23.75
CA GLY A 29 10.25 -6.14 25.18
C GLY A 29 8.84 -5.77 25.65
N SER A 30 8.69 -4.58 26.22
CA SER A 30 7.41 -4.02 26.68
C SER A 30 6.64 -3.27 25.59
N ARG A 31 7.20 -3.11 24.39
CA ARG A 31 6.59 -2.32 23.31
C ARG A 31 6.04 -3.21 22.21
N THR A 32 4.90 -2.84 21.66
CA THR A 32 4.29 -3.46 20.49
C THR A 32 4.39 -2.51 19.31
N TYR A 33 4.91 -3.01 18.19
CA TYR A 33 5.04 -2.29 16.94
C TYR A 33 4.07 -2.88 15.93
N ASP A 34 3.16 -2.03 15.45
CA ASP A 34 2.16 -2.40 14.45
C ASP A 34 2.43 -1.68 13.13
N ALA A 35 2.28 -2.40 12.03
CA ALA A 35 2.32 -1.85 10.69
C ALA A 35 1.20 -2.45 9.83
N GLU A 36 0.53 -1.62 9.02
CA GLU A 36 -0.60 -2.04 8.21
C GLU A 36 -0.34 -1.71 6.72
N LYS A 37 -0.71 -2.65 5.84
CA LYS A 37 -0.69 -2.45 4.39
C LYS A 37 -1.99 -2.96 3.76
N LYS A 38 -2.60 -2.12 2.92
CA LYS A 38 -3.76 -2.48 2.10
C LYS A 38 -3.29 -2.93 0.71
N VAL A 39 -3.73 -4.11 0.28
CA VAL A 39 -3.32 -4.75 -0.98
C VAL A 39 -4.55 -5.26 -1.69
N GLN A 40 -4.63 -5.11 -3.01
CA GLN A 40 -5.69 -5.77 -3.79
C GLN A 40 -5.56 -7.29 -3.69
N MET A 41 -6.66 -8.03 -3.48
CA MET A 41 -6.66 -9.50 -3.37
C MET A 41 -5.90 -10.17 -4.51
N ALA A 42 -6.08 -9.70 -5.74
CA ALA A 42 -5.42 -10.22 -6.93
C ALA A 42 -3.87 -10.13 -6.88
N HIS A 43 -3.32 -9.26 -6.04
CA HIS A 43 -1.89 -8.95 -5.99
C HIS A 43 -1.22 -9.36 -4.68
N VAL A 44 -1.92 -10.06 -3.77
CA VAL A 44 -1.39 -10.44 -2.44
C VAL A 44 -0.13 -11.29 -2.54
N ASN A 45 -0.11 -12.29 -3.43
CA ASN A 45 1.01 -13.22 -3.58
C ASN A 45 2.26 -12.58 -4.19
N ASN A 46 2.12 -11.41 -4.82
CA ASN A 46 3.23 -10.65 -5.39
C ASN A 46 3.73 -9.55 -4.44
N GLN A 47 3.26 -9.53 -3.19
CA GLN A 47 3.77 -8.59 -2.19
C GLN A 47 4.92 -9.20 -1.40
N ARG A 48 6.05 -8.51 -1.42
CA ARG A 48 7.14 -8.73 -0.47
C ARG A 48 6.81 -7.99 0.82
N LEU A 49 6.67 -8.74 1.92
CA LEU A 49 6.40 -8.20 3.25
C LEU A 49 7.71 -8.20 4.05
N SER A 50 8.55 -7.21 3.78
CA SER A 50 9.79 -6.99 4.52
C SER A 50 9.64 -5.82 5.50
N ALA A 51 10.27 -5.92 6.67
CA ALA A 51 10.39 -4.81 7.60
C ALA A 51 11.06 -3.56 6.97
N SER A 52 11.85 -3.75 5.92
CA SER A 52 12.48 -2.67 5.14
C SER A 52 11.49 -1.92 4.25
N ASP A 53 10.49 -2.61 3.67
CA ASP A 53 9.48 -2.01 2.79
C ASP A 53 8.43 -1.20 3.56
N LEU A 54 8.29 -1.43 4.86
CA LEU A 54 7.41 -0.64 5.74
C LEU A 54 7.81 0.83 5.82
N ARG A 55 9.08 1.17 5.55
CA ARG A 55 9.55 2.55 5.51
C ARG A 55 9.14 3.29 4.23
N VAL A 56 8.86 2.57 3.15
CA VAL A 56 8.54 3.16 1.84
C VAL A 56 7.06 3.55 1.76
N ASN A 57 6.16 2.72 2.32
CA ASN A 57 4.72 3.02 2.29
C ASN A 57 4.23 3.97 3.40
N GLY A 58 5.11 4.38 4.34
CA GLY A 58 4.82 5.43 5.33
C GLY A 58 4.84 6.85 4.74
N ARG A 59 5.37 7.02 3.52
CA ARG A 59 5.19 8.25 2.74
C ARG A 59 3.90 8.08 1.95
N GLY A 60 2.84 8.68 2.47
CA GLY A 60 1.49 8.58 1.93
C GLY A 60 1.41 8.83 0.43
N ARG A 61 0.30 8.35 -0.14
CA ARG A 61 -0.21 8.65 -1.48
C ARG A 61 -0.49 10.16 -1.67
N ALA A 62 0.48 11.03 -1.39
CA ALA A 62 0.36 12.46 -1.50
C ALA A 62 0.76 12.97 -2.89
N SER A 63 1.47 12.18 -3.71
CA SER A 63 2.07 12.72 -4.93
C SER A 63 1.27 12.52 -6.22
N GLN A 64 0.18 11.74 -6.23
CA GLN A 64 -0.51 11.44 -7.50
C GLN A 64 -1.69 12.39 -7.78
N PHE A 65 -2.34 12.91 -6.74
CA PHE A 65 -3.43 13.89 -6.92
C PHE A 65 -2.94 15.31 -7.21
N ASP A 66 -1.77 15.70 -6.69
CA ASP A 66 -1.20 17.03 -6.94
C ASP A 66 -0.72 17.20 -8.38
N ILE A 67 -0.16 16.16 -9.00
CA ILE A 67 0.35 16.25 -10.37
C ILE A 67 -0.80 16.42 -11.37
N ASP A 68 -1.87 15.64 -11.22
CA ASP A 68 -3.04 15.75 -12.11
C ASP A 68 -3.70 17.14 -11.99
N TYR A 69 -3.80 17.69 -10.79
CA TYR A 69 -4.38 19.02 -10.59
C TYR A 69 -3.51 20.14 -11.18
N ILE A 70 -2.18 20.06 -11.02
CA ILE A 70 -1.24 21.00 -11.63
C ILE A 70 -1.32 20.93 -13.17
N LEU A 71 -1.43 19.73 -13.73
CA LEU A 71 -1.51 19.54 -15.18
C LEU A 71 -2.80 20.14 -15.76
N VAL A 72 -3.94 19.91 -15.09
CA VAL A 72 -5.24 20.49 -15.47
C VAL A 72 -5.20 22.02 -15.37
N LEU A 73 -4.64 22.58 -14.29
CA LEU A 73 -4.49 24.02 -14.13
C LEU A 73 -3.61 24.64 -15.24
N ALA A 74 -2.51 23.98 -15.58
CA ALA A 74 -1.61 24.43 -16.64
C ALA A 74 -2.28 24.45 -18.02
N ILE A 75 -3.10 23.44 -18.34
CA ILE A 75 -3.88 23.38 -19.58
C ILE A 75 -4.89 24.53 -19.63
N ILE A 76 -5.62 24.79 -18.54
CA ILE A 76 -6.60 25.88 -18.47
C ILE A 76 -5.93 27.23 -18.73
N ILE A 77 -4.79 27.50 -18.07
CA ILE A 77 -4.04 28.76 -18.25
C ILE A 77 -3.57 28.90 -19.70
N LEU A 78 -3.05 27.83 -20.31
CA LEU A 78 -2.58 27.83 -21.69
C LEU A 78 -3.70 28.08 -22.70
N THR A 79 -4.93 27.65 -22.40
CA THR A 79 -6.10 27.85 -23.28
C THR A 79 -6.79 29.21 -23.09
N LEU A 80 -6.52 29.92 -21.99
CA LEU A 80 -7.07 31.25 -21.71
C LEU A 80 -6.11 32.41 -22.03
N THR A 81 -4.86 32.11 -22.40
CA THR A 81 -3.89 33.09 -22.92
C THR A 81 -3.89 33.08 -24.45
#